data_AF-A0A523J399-F1
#
_entry.id   AF-A0A523J399-F1
#
_cell.length_a   1.000
_cell.length_b   1.000
_cell.length_c   1.000
_cell.angle_alpha   90.00
_cell.angle_beta   90.00
_cell.angle_gamma   90.00
#
_symmetry.space_group_name_H-M   'P 1'
#
loop_
_entity.id
_entity.type
_entity.pdbx_description
1 polymer ?
#
loop_
_entity_poly.entity_id
_entity_poly.type
_entity_poly.pdbx_seq_one_letter_code
_entity_poly.pdbx_strand_id
1 'polypeptide(L)'
;MSNKEKFFLKFGTIQTLLMAIYHFFIPFQFNWGKYLLEQSPTINWSLYSIHNYFCFNLLTLATFLLFFLVKRKDSIQTITILSIIILLFWIFSFIYQIVDPMPLPDRLYWLGILLPGLAFFNAILFGVPLKSLLKKSKSSIQ
;
A
#
# COMPACT_ATOMS: atom_id res chain seq x y z
N MET A 1 4.36 7.31 21.31
CA MET A 1 4.92 7.47 19.94
C MET A 1 5.45 8.91 19.78
N SER A 2 6.65 9.09 19.23
CA SER A 2 7.28 10.40 19.02
C SER A 2 6.63 11.18 17.87
N ASN A 3 6.84 12.50 17.80
CA ASN A 3 6.31 13.33 16.72
C ASN A 3 6.89 12.92 15.35
N LYS A 4 8.17 12.54 15.31
CA LYS A 4 8.81 12.02 14.10
C LYS A 4 8.13 10.72 13.65
N GLU A 5 7.97 9.74 14.55
CA GLU A 5 7.29 8.46 14.25
C GLU A 5 5.88 8.70 13.69
N LYS A 6 5.10 9.60 14.31
CA LYS A 6 3.77 9.97 13.83
C LYS A 6 3.80 10.59 12.44
N PHE A 7 4.76 11.48 12.18
CA PHE A 7 4.89 12.13 10.88
C PHE A 7 5.16 11.11 9.77
N PHE A 8 6.16 10.24 9.96
CA PHE A 8 6.50 9.17 9.01
C PHE A 8 5.29 8.29 8.68
N LEU A 9 4.61 7.78 9.72
CA LEU A 9 3.45 6.93 9.55
C LEU A 9 2.29 7.65 8.87
N LYS A 10 1.97 8.88 9.30
CA LYS A 10 0.89 9.66 8.66
C LYS A 10 1.17 9.91 7.18
N PHE A 11 2.40 10.30 6.86
CA PHE A 11 2.79 10.57 5.48
C PHE A 11 2.68 9.32 4.61
N GLY A 12 3.25 8.19 5.04
CA GLY A 12 3.13 6.92 4.33
C GLY A 12 1.69 6.42 4.24
N THR A 13 0.87 6.65 5.27
CA THR A 13 -0.54 6.26 5.29
C THR A 13 -1.36 7.06 4.29
N ILE A 14 -1.13 8.37 4.19
CA ILE A 14 -1.79 9.23 3.20
C ILE A 14 -1.40 8.78 1.79
N GLN A 15 -0.12 8.51 1.53
CA GLN A 15 0.31 7.99 0.23
C GLN A 15 -0.35 6.65 -0.09
N THR A 16 -0.40 5.72 0.87
CA THR A 16 -1.05 4.42 0.71
C THR A 16 -2.54 4.58 0.40
N LEU A 17 -3.22 5.50 1.08
CA LEU A 17 -4.63 5.79 0.85
C LEU A 17 -4.88 6.36 -0.56
N LEU A 18 -4.07 7.34 -0.99
CA LEU A 18 -4.15 7.91 -2.33
C LEU A 18 -3.86 6.85 -3.41
N MET A 19 -2.87 5.99 -3.20
CA MET A 19 -2.57 4.90 -4.12
C MET A 19 -3.70 3.87 -4.16
N ALA A 20 -4.28 3.49 -3.02
CA ALA A 20 -5.42 2.58 -2.99
C ALA A 20 -6.62 3.14 -3.77
N ILE A 21 -6.92 4.44 -3.61
CA ILE A 21 -7.95 5.13 -4.39
C ILE A 21 -7.60 5.13 -5.88
N TYR A 22 -6.36 5.49 -6.25
CA TYR A 22 -5.92 5.50 -7.63
C TYR A 22 -6.06 4.13 -8.31
N HIS A 23 -5.76 3.05 -7.59
CA HIS A 23 -5.83 1.70 -8.15
C HIS A 23 -7.25 1.33 -8.59
N PHE A 24 -8.33 1.85 -7.98
CA PHE A 24 -9.69 1.62 -8.49
C PHE A 24 -9.89 2.12 -9.93
N PHE A 25 -9.10 3.11 -10.38
CA PHE A 25 -9.21 3.68 -11.72
C PHE A 25 -8.32 2.97 -12.76
N ILE A 26 -7.30 2.23 -12.33
CA ILE A 26 -6.34 1.54 -13.22
C ILE A 26 -7.03 0.66 -14.28
N PRO A 27 -7.99 -0.22 -13.92
CA PRO A 27 -8.62 -1.09 -14.92
C PRO A 27 -9.35 -0.31 -16.03
N PHE A 28 -9.89 0.87 -15.70
CA PHE A 28 -10.56 1.76 -16.66
C PHE A 28 -9.56 2.56 -17.47
N GLN A 29 -8.51 3.10 -16.84
CA GLN A 29 -7.45 3.86 -17.50
C GLN A 29 -6.74 3.03 -18.57
N PHE A 30 -6.48 1.75 -18.29
CA PHE A 30 -5.81 0.84 -19.21
C PHE A 30 -6.77 -0.05 -20.00
N ASN A 31 -8.09 0.14 -19.84
CA ASN A 31 -9.12 -0.55 -20.60
C ASN A 31 -8.97 -2.08 -20.60
N TRP A 32 -8.73 -2.68 -19.42
CA TRP A 32 -8.38 -4.09 -19.27
C TRP A 32 -9.35 -5.03 -19.99
N GLY A 33 -10.65 -4.71 -19.98
CA GLY A 33 -11.68 -5.51 -20.64
C GLY A 33 -11.50 -5.70 -22.16
N LYS A 34 -10.68 -4.89 -22.85
CA LYS A 34 -10.39 -5.04 -24.29
C LYS A 34 -9.15 -5.88 -24.61
N TYR A 35 -8.26 -6.09 -23.64
CA TYR A 35 -6.94 -6.71 -23.86
C TYR A 35 -6.86 -8.16 -23.38
N LEU A 36 -7.89 -8.65 -22.70
CA LEU A 36 -7.99 -10.07 -22.35
C LEU A 36 -8.31 -10.83 -23.64
N LEU A 37 -7.31 -11.58 -24.11
CA LEU A 37 -7.33 -12.42 -25.32
C LEU A 37 -8.53 -13.38 -25.34
N GLU A 38 -9.05 -13.72 -24.17
CA GLU A 38 -10.32 -14.41 -24.02
C GLU A 38 -11.44 -13.40 -23.86
N GLN A 39 -12.39 -13.39 -24.79
CA GLN A 39 -13.72 -12.77 -24.58
C GLN A 39 -14.53 -13.52 -23.51
N SER A 40 -13.88 -14.13 -22.51
CA SER A 40 -14.49 -14.85 -21.41
C SER A 40 -14.96 -13.82 -20.38
N PRO A 41 -16.27 -13.55 -20.27
CA PRO A 41 -16.78 -12.55 -19.34
C PRO A 41 -16.44 -12.92 -17.89
N THR A 42 -16.30 -14.21 -17.62
CA THR A 42 -15.92 -14.75 -16.30
C THR A 42 -14.50 -14.38 -15.91
N ILE A 43 -13.53 -14.45 -16.83
CA ILE A 43 -12.14 -14.06 -16.54
C ILE A 43 -12.05 -12.55 -16.32
N ASN A 44 -12.71 -11.77 -17.17
CA ASN A 44 -12.79 -10.32 -17.00
C ASN A 44 -13.39 -9.98 -15.63
N TRP A 45 -14.54 -10.55 -15.30
CA TRP A 45 -15.18 -10.35 -14.00
C TRP A 45 -14.27 -10.73 -12.84
N SER A 46 -13.57 -11.88 -12.94
CA SER A 46 -12.68 -12.37 -11.88
C SER A 46 -11.49 -11.43 -11.67
N LEU A 47 -10.85 -10.97 -12.76
CA LEU A 47 -9.73 -10.03 -12.69
C LEU A 47 -10.14 -8.70 -12.02
N TYR A 48 -11.25 -8.12 -12.46
CA TYR A 48 -11.77 -6.88 -11.88
C TYR A 48 -12.17 -7.08 -10.40
N SER A 49 -12.76 -8.22 -10.07
CA SER A 49 -13.18 -8.53 -8.69
C SER A 49 -11.97 -8.68 -7.77
N ILE A 50 -10.98 -9.48 -8.14
CA ILE A 50 -9.74 -9.66 -7.38
C ILE A 50 -9.06 -8.31 -7.17
N HIS A 51 -8.91 -7.52 -8.23
CA HIS A 51 -8.30 -6.19 -8.16
C HIS A 51 -9.05 -5.26 -7.19
N ASN A 52 -10.38 -5.18 -7.30
CA ASN A 52 -11.21 -4.36 -6.43
C ASN A 52 -11.14 -4.81 -4.96
N TYR A 53 -11.12 -6.12 -4.69
CA TYR A 53 -10.95 -6.63 -3.33
C TYR A 53 -9.60 -6.22 -2.73
N PHE A 54 -8.51 -6.31 -3.49
CA PHE A 54 -7.20 -5.84 -3.03
C PHE A 54 -7.20 -4.33 -2.77
N CYS A 55 -7.76 -3.52 -3.68
CA CYS A 55 -7.85 -2.07 -3.51
C CYS A 55 -8.68 -1.70 -2.27
N PHE A 56 -9.83 -2.35 -2.07
CA PHE A 56 -10.71 -2.09 -0.94
C PHE A 56 -10.07 -2.49 0.40
N ASN A 57 -9.39 -3.63 0.46
CA ASN A 57 -8.65 -4.05 1.65
C ASN A 57 -7.54 -3.06 2.00
N LEU A 58 -6.74 -2.63 1.02
CA LEU A 58 -5.68 -1.65 1.24
C LEU A 58 -6.24 -0.29 1.69
N LEU A 59 -7.32 0.17 1.05
CA LEU A 59 -8.03 1.40 1.42
C LEU A 59 -8.54 1.33 2.86
N THR A 60 -9.12 0.20 3.25
CA THR A 60 -9.61 -0.05 4.61
C THR A 60 -8.46 0.01 5.61
N LEU A 61 -7.38 -0.75 5.38
CA LEU A 61 -6.21 -0.76 6.27
C LEU A 61 -5.61 0.65 6.46
N ALA A 62 -5.42 1.39 5.36
CA ALA A 62 -4.88 2.73 5.41
C ALA A 62 -5.81 3.72 6.13
N THR A 63 -7.13 3.63 5.89
CA THR A 63 -8.13 4.47 6.54
C THR A 63 -8.17 4.23 8.04
N PHE A 64 -8.19 2.97 8.48
CA PHE A 64 -8.15 2.63 9.90
C PHE A 64 -6.85 3.09 10.55
N LEU A 65 -5.69 2.89 9.91
CA LEU A 65 -4.42 3.37 10.42
C LEU A 65 -4.43 4.91 10.57
N LEU A 66 -4.90 5.63 9.56
CA LEU A 66 -5.01 7.09 9.61
C LEU A 66 -5.93 7.54 10.75
N PHE A 67 -7.08 6.87 10.92
CA PHE A 67 -8.00 7.12 12.01
C PHE A 67 -7.31 6.98 13.38
N PHE A 68 -6.57 5.90 13.62
CA PHE A 68 -5.82 5.73 14.88
C PHE A 68 -4.70 6.78 15.05
N LEU A 69 -3.97 7.11 13.98
CA LEU A 69 -2.92 8.13 14.02
C LEU A 69 -3.44 9.55 14.32
N VAL A 70 -4.70 9.84 13.99
CA VAL A 70 -5.32 11.16 14.19
C VAL A 70 -6.15 11.24 15.46
N LYS A 71 -7.03 10.26 15.73
CA LYS A 71 -8.09 10.36 16.73
C LYS A 71 -7.82 9.58 18.03
N ARG A 72 -6.96 8.57 18.04
CA ARG A 72 -6.79 7.65 19.19
C ARG A 72 -5.31 7.47 19.56
N LYS A 73 -4.84 8.18 20.58
CA LYS A 73 -3.43 8.16 21.00
C LYS A 73 -2.97 6.81 21.61
N ASP A 74 -3.89 5.93 22.01
CA ASP A 74 -3.58 4.85 22.96
C ASP A 74 -3.55 3.42 22.36
N SER A 75 -3.79 3.25 21.06
CA SER A 75 -3.78 1.90 20.44
C SER A 75 -2.45 1.58 19.75
N ILE A 76 -1.34 1.63 20.50
CA ILE A 76 0.01 1.37 19.97
C ILE A 76 0.08 -0.01 19.30
N GLN A 77 -0.54 -1.03 19.89
CA GLN A 77 -0.57 -2.38 19.32
C GLN A 77 -1.28 -2.41 17.96
N THR A 78 -2.46 -1.80 17.84
CA THR A 78 -3.20 -1.72 16.57
C THR A 78 -2.43 -0.94 15.52
N ILE A 79 -1.85 0.21 15.87
CA ILE A 79 -0.99 1.00 14.97
C ILE A 79 0.19 0.15 14.48
N THR A 80 0.79 -0.64 15.37
CA THR A 80 1.92 -1.52 15.05
C THR A 80 1.49 -2.61 14.05
N ILE A 81 0.39 -3.32 14.32
CA ILE A 81 -0.12 -4.39 13.45
C ILE A 81 -0.48 -3.84 12.06
N LEU A 82 -1.25 -2.75 12.00
CA LEU A 82 -1.64 -2.13 10.73
C LEU A 82 -0.42 -1.64 9.95
N SER A 83 0.58 -1.06 10.62
CA SER A 83 1.82 -0.62 9.99
C SER A 83 2.64 -1.80 9.45
N ILE A 84 2.66 -2.95 10.14
CA ILE A 84 3.31 -4.18 9.65
C ILE A 84 2.64 -4.68 8.38
N ILE A 85 1.31 -4.78 8.36
CA ILE A 85 0.58 -5.28 7.20
C ILE A 85 0.84 -4.38 5.98
N ILE A 86 0.76 -3.06 6.16
CA ILE A 86 1.04 -2.10 5.07
C ILE A 86 2.51 -2.13 4.65
N LEU A 87 3.45 -2.29 5.59
CA LEU A 87 4.87 -2.48 5.28
C LEU A 87 5.09 -3.71 4.40
N LEU A 88 4.50 -4.85 4.77
CA LEU A 88 4.60 -6.09 3.99
C LEU A 88 4.02 -5.91 2.58
N PHE A 89 2.89 -5.21 2.45
CA PHE A 89 2.35 -4.84 1.15
C PHE A 89 3.36 -4.05 0.31
N TRP A 90 4.00 -3.02 0.88
CA TRP A 90 4.96 -2.20 0.14
C TRP A 90 6.26 -2.95 -0.20
N ILE A 91 6.75 -3.82 0.68
CA ILE A 91 7.90 -4.69 0.40
C ILE A 91 7.54 -5.65 -0.74
N PHE A 92 6.38 -6.30 -0.67
CA PHE A 92 5.90 -7.18 -1.73
C PHE A 92 5.79 -6.42 -3.07
N SER A 93 5.18 -5.23 -3.06
CA SER A 93 5.04 -4.39 -4.25
C SER A 93 6.38 -3.99 -4.85
N PHE A 94 7.37 -3.65 -4.03
CA PHE A 94 8.72 -3.30 -4.49
C PHE A 94 9.40 -4.50 -5.17
N ILE A 95 9.37 -5.66 -4.52
CA ILE A 95 9.96 -6.89 -5.06
C ILE A 95 9.25 -7.29 -6.36
N TYR A 96 7.92 -7.28 -6.37
CA TYR A 96 7.12 -7.61 -7.54
C TYR A 96 7.47 -6.73 -8.74
N GLN A 97 7.53 -5.40 -8.55
CA GLN A 97 7.84 -4.47 -9.64
C GLN A 97 9.29 -4.53 -10.14
N ILE A 98 10.22 -5.09 -9.36
CA ILE A 98 11.58 -5.38 -9.83
C ILE A 98 11.62 -6.66 -10.65
N VAL A 99 10.93 -7.71 -10.19
CA VAL A 99 10.92 -9.02 -10.84
C VAL A 99 10.09 -8.99 -12.13
N ASP A 100 8.96 -8.31 -12.11
CA ASP A 100 7.99 -8.19 -13.20
C ASP A 100 7.66 -6.70 -13.43
N PRO A 101 8.60 -5.94 -14.04
CA PRO A 101 8.42 -4.50 -14.25
C PRO A 101 7.31 -4.24 -15.26
N MET A 102 6.55 -3.17 -15.02
CA MET A 102 5.45 -2.79 -15.90
C MET A 102 5.95 -2.56 -17.34
N PRO A 103 5.36 -3.22 -18.36
CA PRO A 103 5.72 -2.99 -19.74
C PRO A 103 5.26 -1.59 -20.16
N LEU A 104 6.21 -0.68 -20.30
CA LEU A 104 5.97 0.74 -20.59
C LEU A 104 6.65 1.13 -21.91
N PRO A 105 6.04 2.00 -22.72
CA PRO A 105 6.71 2.56 -23.90
C PRO A 105 7.90 3.43 -23.49
N ASP A 106 8.90 3.59 -24.36
CA ASP A 106 10.16 4.30 -24.06
C ASP A 106 9.96 5.70 -23.44
N ARG A 107 8.96 6.45 -23.93
CA ARG A 107 8.60 7.78 -23.42
C ARG A 107 8.16 7.80 -21.95
N LEU A 108 7.77 6.64 -21.40
CA LEU A 108 7.33 6.43 -20.02
C LEU A 108 8.30 5.55 -19.22
N TYR A 109 9.50 5.24 -19.74
CA TYR A 109 10.46 4.36 -19.07
C TYR A 109 10.78 4.80 -17.63
N TRP A 110 10.81 6.11 -17.37
CA TRP A 110 11.02 6.67 -16.04
C TRP A 110 9.99 6.20 -15.00
N LEU A 111 8.75 5.87 -15.40
CA LEU A 111 7.75 5.28 -14.51
C LEU A 111 8.16 3.88 -14.04
N GLY A 112 8.88 3.12 -14.86
CA GLY A 112 9.42 1.82 -14.49
C GLY A 112 10.44 1.88 -13.35
N ILE A 113 11.08 3.04 -13.15
CA ILE A 113 11.99 3.30 -12.02
C ILE A 113 11.22 3.96 -10.86
N LEU A 114 10.32 4.90 -11.17
CA LEU A 114 9.60 5.66 -10.15
C LEU A 114 8.68 4.77 -9.31
N LEU A 115 7.95 3.84 -9.93
CA LEU A 115 7.00 2.97 -9.23
C LEU A 115 7.67 2.10 -8.16
N PRO A 116 8.74 1.33 -8.45
CA PRO A 116 9.43 0.57 -7.42
C PRO A 116 10.11 1.51 -6.41
N GLY A 117 10.63 2.66 -6.85
CA GLY A 117 11.16 3.69 -5.96
C GLY A 117 10.14 4.19 -4.93
N LEU A 118 8.89 4.43 -5.35
CA LEU A 118 7.77 4.81 -4.49
C LEU A 118 7.45 3.71 -3.47
N ALA A 119 7.44 2.45 -3.93
CA ALA A 119 7.18 1.30 -3.07
C ALA A 119 8.25 1.14 -2.00
N PHE A 120 9.53 1.24 -2.40
CA PHE A 120 10.66 1.21 -1.48
C PHE A 120 10.62 2.37 -0.47
N PHE A 121 10.33 3.58 -0.96
CA PHE A 121 10.22 4.76 -0.10
C PHE A 121 9.11 4.58 0.96
N ASN A 122 7.94 4.08 0.57
CA ASN A 122 6.88 3.79 1.54
C ASN A 122 7.28 2.67 2.51
N ALA A 123 7.97 1.63 2.06
CA ALA A 123 8.51 0.61 2.96
C ALA A 123 9.43 1.21 4.03
N ILE A 124 10.26 2.21 3.69
CA ILE A 124 11.06 2.94 4.67
C ILE A 124 10.18 3.75 5.62
N LEU A 125 9.17 4.49 5.11
CA LEU A 125 8.27 5.30 5.92
C LEU A 125 7.56 4.49 7.02
N PHE A 126 7.19 3.25 6.73
CA PHE A 126 6.59 2.35 7.72
C PHE A 126 7.64 1.59 8.55
N GLY A 127 8.76 1.18 7.95
CA GLY A 127 9.79 0.36 8.61
C GLY A 127 10.60 1.11 9.69
N VAL A 128 10.96 2.37 9.45
CA VAL A 128 11.72 3.19 10.41
C VAL A 128 11.01 3.35 11.76
N PRO A 129 9.74 3.83 11.83
CA PRO A 129 9.03 3.97 13.09
C PRO A 129 8.70 2.63 13.75
N LEU A 130 8.63 1.53 12.98
CA LEU A 130 8.18 0.23 13.47
C LEU A 130 9.10 -0.38 14.54
N LYS A 131 10.43 -0.21 14.44
CA LYS A 131 11.38 -0.69 15.46
C LYS A 131 11.04 -0.13 16.86
N SER A 132 10.72 1.16 16.91
CA SER A 132 10.34 1.85 18.14
C SER A 132 8.97 1.43 18.65
N LEU A 133 8.01 1.24 17.74
CA LEU A 133 6.67 0.76 18.07
C LEU A 133 6.68 -0.67 18.65
N LEU A 134 7.45 -1.58 18.05
CA LEU A 134 7.59 -2.96 18.53
C LEU A 134 8.13 -3.01 19.96
N LYS A 135 9.11 -2.16 20.30
CA LYS A 135 9.63 -2.05 21.68
C LYS A 135 8.53 -1.59 22.65
N LYS A 136 7.74 -0.59 22.26
CA LYS A 136 6.65 -0.01 23.07
C LYS A 136 5.44 -0.95 23.21
N SER A 137 5.17 -1.77 22.19
CA SER A 137 4.08 -2.74 22.22
C SER A 137 4.38 -3.94 23.13
N LYS A 138 5.65 -4.33 23.30
CA LYS A 138 6.03 -5.39 24.24
C LYS A 138 5.91 -4.93 25.70
N SER A 139 6.20 -3.67 25.98
CA SER A 139 6.11 -3.10 27.34
C SER A 139 4.67 -2.82 27.81
N SER A 140 3.67 -2.86 26.93
CA SER A 140 2.26 -2.66 27.32
C SER A 140 1.54 -3.96 27.71
N ILE A 141 2.24 -5.10 27.68
CA ILE A 141 1.73 -6.44 28.00
C ILE A 141 2.28 -6.93 29.35
N GLN A 142 3.22 -6.18 29.96
CA GLN A 142 3.71 -6.38 31.34
C GLN A 142 3.02 -5.37 32.27
#